data_AF-A0A1Y1M4U1-F1
#
_entry.id   AF-A0A1Y1M4U1-F1
#
_cell.length_a   1.000
_cell.length_b   1.000
_cell.length_c   1.000
_cell.angle_alpha   90.00
_cell.angle_beta   90.00
_cell.angle_gamma   90.00
#
_symmetry.space_group_name_H-M   'P 1'
#
loop_
_entity.id
_entity.type
_entity.pdbx_description
1 polymer ?
#
loop_
_entity_poly.entity_id
_entity_poly.type
_entity_poly.pdbx_seq_one_letter_code
_entity_poly.pdbx_strand_id
1 'polypeptide(L)'
;MYFSDQSIQIIAEPGTVLVDSAFTLACNVISRKFKSNKWIYYINDGLHGSFHKGLIVGSPFTMYPLKIPSHKELYSSTIFGVTCGAKDKLIENLTLPSLEIDDWLILKNMGAYSLGLHTSMNGFFVPRMFYVTDFNNLTRYGLSEFNYKFTKTILKEATDDRTNLNEEFRVTFCLDFIL
;
A
#
# COMPACT_ATOMS: atom_id res chain seq x y z
N MET A 1 24.28 -21.45 -23.54
CA MET A 1 22.92 -21.53 -22.96
C MET A 1 22.73 -22.96 -22.46
N TYR A 2 22.34 -23.16 -21.19
CA TYR A 2 22.40 -24.49 -20.54
C TYR A 2 21.37 -25.52 -21.06
N PHE A 3 20.31 -25.08 -21.73
CA PHE A 3 19.33 -25.94 -22.41
C PHE A 3 19.39 -25.63 -23.91
N SER A 4 20.09 -26.47 -24.67
CA SER A 4 20.27 -26.30 -26.12
C SER A 4 19.29 -27.12 -26.96
N ASP A 5 18.59 -28.06 -26.35
CA ASP A 5 17.58 -28.90 -27.00
C ASP A 5 16.23 -28.17 -27.03
N GLN A 6 15.68 -27.98 -28.22
CA GLN A 6 14.40 -27.29 -28.46
C GLN A 6 13.16 -28.11 -28.06
N SER A 7 13.32 -29.40 -27.77
CA SER A 7 12.23 -30.25 -27.25
C SER A 7 11.94 -30.01 -25.76
N ILE A 8 12.85 -29.34 -25.05
CA ILE A 8 12.70 -29.03 -23.63
C ILE A 8 11.74 -27.86 -23.46
N GLN A 9 10.59 -28.11 -22.82
CA GLN A 9 9.68 -27.06 -22.37
C GLN A 9 10.12 -26.55 -20.99
N ILE A 10 10.43 -25.26 -20.90
CA ILE A 10 10.79 -24.60 -19.64
C ILE A 10 9.57 -23.82 -19.14
N ILE A 11 9.23 -24.00 -17.86
CA ILE A 11 8.17 -23.27 -17.17
C ILE A 11 8.72 -22.52 -15.94
N ALA A 12 7.95 -21.56 -15.42
CA ALA A 12 8.27 -20.82 -14.22
C ALA A 12 7.00 -20.56 -13.39
N GLU A 13 7.17 -20.33 -12.08
CA GLU A 13 6.08 -20.05 -11.13
C GLU A 13 6.24 -18.64 -10.52
N PRO A 14 6.08 -17.56 -11.32
CA PRO A 14 6.25 -16.20 -10.82
C PRO A 14 5.11 -15.77 -9.90
N GLY A 15 5.41 -15.40 -8.65
CA GLY A 15 4.46 -14.81 -7.70
C GLY A 15 4.64 -13.30 -7.56
N THR A 16 5.58 -12.88 -6.71
CA THR A 16 5.85 -11.47 -6.35
C THR A 16 5.94 -10.53 -7.55
N VAL A 17 6.67 -10.93 -8.60
CA VAL A 17 6.90 -10.11 -9.80
C VAL A 17 5.61 -9.75 -10.54
N LEU A 18 4.54 -10.54 -10.39
CA LEU A 18 3.27 -10.28 -11.04
C LEU A 18 2.40 -9.27 -10.28
N VAL A 19 2.49 -9.24 -8.94
CA VAL A 19 1.46 -8.58 -8.11
C VAL A 19 1.98 -7.54 -7.13
N ASP A 20 3.26 -7.55 -6.75
CA ASP A 20 3.73 -6.74 -5.62
C ASP A 20 3.51 -5.24 -5.86
N SER A 21 3.88 -4.74 -7.03
CA SER A 21 3.72 -3.33 -7.42
C SER A 21 2.28 -2.92 -7.77
N ALA A 22 1.38 -3.88 -7.99
CA ALA A 22 -0.02 -3.61 -8.35
C ALA A 22 -0.85 -3.06 -7.17
N PHE A 23 -0.35 -3.20 -5.94
CA PHE A 23 -1.06 -2.80 -4.73
C PHE A 23 -0.33 -1.69 -3.98
N THR A 24 -1.10 -0.67 -3.60
CA THR A 24 -0.70 0.38 -2.68
C THR A 24 -1.62 0.31 -1.47
N LEU A 25 -1.04 0.22 -0.27
CA LEU A 25 -1.78 0.23 0.99
C LEU A 25 -1.85 1.67 1.52
N ALA A 26 -3.04 2.06 1.96
CA ALA A 26 -3.28 3.32 2.66
C ALA A 26 -3.71 3.03 4.10
N CYS A 27 -2.95 3.54 5.07
CA CYS A 27 -3.20 3.38 6.49
C CYS A 27 -3.53 4.73 7.11
N ASN A 28 -4.51 4.75 8.00
CA ASN A 28 -4.93 5.93 8.73
C ASN A 28 -4.24 5.98 10.10
N VAL A 29 -3.81 7.17 10.52
CA VAL A 29 -3.29 7.41 11.87
C VAL A 29 -4.46 7.47 12.85
N ILE A 30 -4.59 6.44 13.69
CA ILE A 30 -5.69 6.33 14.66
C ILE A 30 -5.31 6.85 16.05
N SER A 31 -4.02 6.95 16.33
CA SER A 31 -3.52 7.51 17.58
C SER A 31 -2.08 8.00 17.43
N ARG A 32 -1.71 8.97 18.26
CA ARG A 32 -0.37 9.55 18.27
C ARG A 32 0.10 9.90 19.68
N LYS A 33 1.40 9.84 19.91
CA LYS A 33 2.06 10.23 21.15
C LYS A 33 3.41 10.85 20.86
N PHE A 34 3.74 11.93 21.55
CA PHE A 34 5.09 12.49 21.54
C PHE A 34 5.84 12.08 22.81
N LYS A 35 7.02 11.48 22.68
CA LYS A 35 7.86 11.07 23.80
C LYS A 35 9.33 11.14 23.43
N SER A 36 10.16 11.70 24.31
CA SER A 36 11.63 11.73 24.13
C SER A 36 12.07 12.31 22.78
N ASN A 37 11.43 13.42 22.38
CA ASN A 37 11.66 14.09 21.09
C ASN A 37 11.38 13.23 19.84
N LYS A 38 10.51 12.21 19.97
CA LYS A 38 10.07 11.35 18.88
C LYS A 38 8.56 11.24 18.86
N TRP A 39 7.99 11.16 17.66
CA TRP A 39 6.59 10.80 17.49
C TRP A 39 6.41 9.28 17.47
N ILE A 40 5.33 8.83 18.07
CA ILE A 40 4.87 7.44 18.03
C ILE A 40 3.47 7.49 17.44
N TYR A 41 3.28 6.82 16.30
CA TYR A 41 1.99 6.73 15.62
C TYR A 41 1.47 5.31 15.65
N TYR A 42 0.17 5.17 15.83
CA TYR A 42 -0.56 3.91 15.70
C TYR A 42 -1.44 4.01 14.46
N ILE A 43 -1.39 2.99 13.61
CA ILE A 43 -2.19 2.93 12.38
C ILE A 43 -3.25 1.83 12.45
N ASN A 44 -4.24 1.90 11.57
CA ASN A 44 -5.37 0.95 11.50
C ASN A 44 -5.07 -0.39 10.78
N ASP A 45 -3.81 -0.76 10.63
CA ASP A 45 -3.35 -2.05 10.11
C ASP A 45 -2.07 -2.45 10.88
N GLY A 46 -1.55 -3.66 10.73
CA GLY A 46 -0.39 -4.11 11.51
C GLY A 46 0.18 -5.45 11.07
N LEU A 47 1.05 -6.03 11.89
CA LEU A 47 1.72 -7.31 11.63
C LEU A 47 0.77 -8.48 11.44
N HIS A 48 -0.40 -8.41 12.05
CA HIS A 48 -1.45 -9.41 11.90
C HIS A 48 -2.29 -9.21 10.62
N GLY A 49 -2.15 -8.06 9.95
CA GLY A 49 -2.77 -7.75 8.67
C GLY A 49 -1.74 -7.65 7.55
N SER A 50 -1.72 -6.52 6.85
CA SER A 50 -0.94 -6.38 5.60
C SER A 50 0.57 -6.40 5.80
N PHE A 51 1.06 -6.18 7.02
CA PHE A 51 2.50 -6.12 7.33
C PHE A 51 3.09 -7.49 7.68
N HIS A 52 2.30 -8.58 7.59
CA HIS A 52 2.79 -9.92 7.91
C HIS A 52 4.01 -10.32 7.05
N LYS A 53 4.12 -9.82 5.81
CA LYS A 53 5.32 -10.01 4.95
C LYS A 53 6.63 -9.63 5.65
N GLY A 54 6.61 -8.63 6.53
CA GLY A 54 7.81 -8.20 7.26
C GLY A 54 8.38 -9.31 8.16
N LEU A 55 7.52 -10.17 8.72
CA LEU A 55 7.93 -11.30 9.57
C LEU A 55 8.42 -12.50 8.76
N ILE A 56 7.79 -12.79 7.62
CA ILE A 56 8.03 -14.02 6.87
C ILE A 56 9.14 -13.86 5.84
N VAL A 57 9.12 -12.77 5.07
CA VAL A 57 10.08 -12.55 3.97
C VAL A 57 11.14 -11.49 4.29
N GLY A 58 11.04 -10.81 5.44
CA GLY A 58 12.04 -9.82 5.88
C GLY A 58 12.12 -8.58 4.96
N SER A 59 11.08 -8.30 4.19
CA SER A 59 11.06 -7.21 3.23
C SER A 59 10.88 -5.86 3.96
N PRO A 60 11.75 -4.86 3.72
CA PRO A 60 11.62 -3.55 4.37
C PRO A 60 10.40 -2.81 3.83
N PHE A 61 9.70 -2.12 4.71
CA PHE A 61 8.59 -1.24 4.34
C PHE A 61 9.08 0.18 4.13
N THR A 62 8.59 0.83 3.07
CA THR A 62 8.74 2.28 2.92
C THR A 62 7.37 2.92 2.96
N MET A 63 7.24 3.98 3.76
CA MET A 63 5.96 4.61 4.06
C MET A 63 6.09 6.13 3.97
N TYR A 64 5.08 6.75 3.36
CA TYR A 64 5.06 8.18 3.06
C TYR A 64 3.76 8.82 3.53
N PRO A 65 3.75 10.07 4.01
CA PRO A 65 2.50 10.78 4.24
C PRO A 65 1.81 11.09 2.91
N LEU A 66 0.50 10.88 2.84
CA LEU A 66 -0.29 11.17 1.63
C LEU A 66 -0.25 12.65 1.28
N LYS A 67 -0.35 13.51 2.30
CA LYS A 67 -0.20 14.96 2.15
C LYS A 67 1.15 15.34 2.72
N ILE A 68 2.02 15.91 1.89
CA ILE A 68 3.29 16.48 2.34
C ILE A 68 3.00 17.93 2.71
N PRO A 69 3.03 18.30 4.00
CA PRO A 69 2.78 19.68 4.39
C PRO A 69 4.03 20.50 4.04
N SER A 70 3.89 21.51 3.19
CA SER A 70 4.94 22.49 2.98
C SER A 70 5.28 23.15 4.33
N HIS A 71 6.55 23.14 4.73
CA HIS A 71 7.09 23.81 5.92
C HIS A 71 6.83 23.16 7.30
N LYS A 72 6.53 21.86 7.38
CA LYS A 72 6.55 21.17 8.70
C LYS A 72 7.96 20.67 9.06
N GLU A 73 8.31 20.84 10.33
CA GLU A 73 9.49 20.21 10.94
C GLU A 73 9.42 18.68 10.82
N LEU A 74 10.58 18.06 10.58
CA LEU A 74 10.72 16.62 10.48
C LEU A 74 11.18 16.03 11.81
N TYR A 75 10.57 14.92 12.19
CA TYR A 75 10.84 14.20 13.43
C TYR A 75 11.15 12.74 13.15
N SER A 76 12.06 12.18 13.93
CA SER A 76 12.23 10.74 14.02
C SER A 76 10.97 10.13 14.65
N SER A 77 10.36 9.17 13.96
CA SER A 77 9.07 8.60 14.34
C SER A 77 9.10 7.07 14.41
N THR A 78 8.26 6.49 15.27
CA THR A 78 8.03 5.04 15.36
C THR A 78 6.57 4.74 15.02
N ILE A 79 6.36 3.69 14.26
CA ILE A 79 5.05 3.28 13.75
C ILE A 79 4.67 1.94 14.36
N PHE A 80 3.53 1.89 15.02
CA PHE A 80 2.93 0.68 15.57
C PHE A 80 1.67 0.33 14.79
N GLY A 81 1.40 -0.97 14.70
CA GLY A 81 0.16 -1.47 14.16
C GLY A 81 -1.01 -1.39 15.14
N VAL A 82 -2.18 -1.75 14.63
CA VAL A 82 -3.47 -1.59 15.29
C VAL A 82 -3.60 -2.35 16.63
N THR A 83 -2.83 -3.42 16.84
CA THR A 83 -2.91 -4.18 18.10
C THR A 83 -2.24 -3.47 19.27
N CYS A 84 -1.47 -2.40 19.01
CA CYS A 84 -0.65 -1.67 20.00
C CYS A 84 0.34 -2.57 20.78
N GLY A 85 0.55 -3.82 20.36
CA GLY A 85 1.45 -4.75 21.02
C GLY A 85 2.91 -4.40 20.81
N ALA A 86 3.78 -4.75 21.76
CA ALA A 86 5.22 -4.48 21.64
C ALA A 86 5.86 -5.14 20.41
N LYS A 87 5.32 -6.30 19.98
CA LYS A 87 5.73 -6.99 18.76
C LYS A 87 5.18 -6.33 17.50
N ASP A 88 4.04 -5.66 17.58
CA ASP A 88 3.36 -4.97 16.46
C ASP A 88 3.98 -3.60 16.18
N LYS A 89 5.31 -3.56 16.18
CA LYS A 89 6.11 -2.39 15.84
C LYS A 89 6.60 -2.56 14.41
N LEU A 90 6.16 -1.68 13.52
CA LEU A 90 6.30 -1.85 12.08
C LEU A 90 7.58 -1.19 11.54
N ILE A 91 7.83 0.05 11.93
CA ILE A 91 8.97 0.84 11.46
C ILE A 91 9.51 1.69 12.62
N GLU A 92 10.83 1.70 12.78
CA GLU A 92 11.54 2.56 13.73
C GLU A 92 12.34 3.65 13.03
N ASN A 93 12.42 4.83 13.66
CA ASN A 93 13.20 5.97 13.22
C ASN A 93 12.86 6.47 11.80
N LEU A 94 11.58 6.36 11.40
CA LEU A 94 11.09 6.92 10.16
C LEU A 94 11.01 8.44 10.27
N THR A 95 11.68 9.16 9.38
CA THR A 95 11.63 10.62 9.35
C THR A 95 10.33 11.08 8.71
N LEU A 96 9.46 11.73 9.48
CA LEU A 96 8.16 12.22 9.03
C LEU A 96 7.91 13.64 9.55
N PRO A 97 7.10 14.46 8.85
CA PRO A 97 6.50 15.62 9.47
C PRO A 97 5.58 15.20 10.63
N SER A 98 5.21 16.12 11.50
CA SER A 98 4.17 15.84 12.50
C SER A 98 2.83 15.53 11.82
N LEU A 99 2.28 14.35 12.12
CA LEU A 99 1.00 13.87 11.61
C LEU A 99 -0.08 14.01 12.67
N GLU A 100 -1.28 14.35 12.23
CA GLU A 100 -2.48 14.38 13.06
C GLU A 100 -3.21 13.02 13.01
N ILE A 101 -4.13 12.81 13.95
CA ILE A 101 -5.13 11.75 13.80
C ILE A 101 -5.92 12.04 12.52
N ASP A 102 -6.30 10.97 11.82
CA ASP A 102 -6.94 10.99 10.50
C ASP A 102 -6.04 11.34 9.30
N ASP A 103 -4.76 11.66 9.52
CA ASP A 103 -3.79 11.71 8.43
C ASP A 103 -3.54 10.31 7.86
N TRP A 104 -3.17 10.26 6.58
CA TRP A 104 -2.96 9.02 5.84
C TRP A 104 -1.49 8.80 5.53
N LEU A 105 -1.07 7.55 5.66
CA LEU A 105 0.23 7.03 5.31
C LEU A 105 0.07 6.01 4.18
N ILE A 106 0.95 6.09 3.18
CA ILE A 106 0.90 5.30 1.94
C ILE A 106 2.13 4.41 1.84
N LEU A 107 1.90 3.14 1.51
CA LEU A 107 2.93 2.14 1.25
C LEU A 107 2.73 1.56 -0.15
N LYS A 108 3.72 1.74 -1.01
CA LYS A 108 3.76 1.09 -2.32
C LYS A 108 4.26 -0.35 -2.18
N ASN A 109 4.08 -1.17 -3.20
CA ASN A 109 4.62 -2.53 -3.25
C ASN A 109 4.08 -3.45 -2.14
N MET A 110 2.76 -3.40 -1.95
CA MET A 110 2.06 -4.14 -0.88
C MET A 110 1.18 -5.27 -1.41
N GLY A 111 1.50 -5.83 -2.59
CA GLY A 111 0.68 -6.85 -3.23
C GLY A 111 1.07 -8.29 -2.89
N ALA A 112 2.36 -8.57 -2.75
CA ALA A 112 2.83 -9.92 -2.48
C ALA A 112 2.96 -10.16 -0.98
N TYR A 113 2.47 -11.32 -0.52
CA TYR A 113 2.56 -11.78 0.88
C TYR A 113 1.95 -10.83 1.92
N SER A 114 1.02 -9.96 1.49
CA SER A 114 0.27 -9.05 2.37
C SER A 114 -1.07 -9.68 2.78
N LEU A 115 -2.15 -9.40 2.06
CA LEU A 115 -3.51 -9.85 2.38
C LEU A 115 -3.65 -11.37 2.39
N GLY A 116 -2.87 -12.08 1.56
CA GLY A 116 -2.84 -13.55 1.56
C GLY A 116 -2.34 -14.18 2.87
N LEU A 117 -1.68 -13.39 3.74
CA LEU A 117 -1.20 -13.81 5.05
C LEU A 117 -1.94 -13.12 6.21
N HIS A 118 -3.03 -12.40 5.93
CA HIS A 118 -3.81 -11.70 6.93
C HIS A 118 -4.42 -12.67 7.95
N THR A 119 -4.38 -12.29 9.22
CA THR A 119 -5.04 -12.98 10.33
C THR A 119 -6.06 -12.03 10.95
N SER A 120 -7.29 -12.49 11.19
CA SER A 120 -8.33 -11.70 11.87
C SER A 120 -8.11 -11.61 13.40
N MET A 121 -6.85 -11.50 13.82
CA MET A 121 -6.49 -11.38 15.23
C MET A 121 -7.13 -10.11 15.83
N ASN A 122 -7.65 -10.22 17.05
CA ASN A 122 -8.40 -9.16 17.75
C ASN A 122 -9.62 -8.62 16.97
N GLY A 123 -10.10 -9.37 15.96
CA GLY A 123 -11.27 -8.97 15.17
C GLY A 123 -11.02 -7.81 14.21
N PHE A 124 -9.77 -7.46 13.93
CA PHE A 124 -9.46 -6.44 12.93
C PHE A 124 -9.73 -6.97 11.52
N PHE A 125 -10.39 -6.13 10.71
CA PHE A 125 -10.83 -6.49 9.36
C PHE A 125 -9.74 -6.26 8.33
N VAL A 126 -9.83 -7.03 7.24
CA VAL A 126 -9.03 -6.86 6.04
C VAL A 126 -9.29 -5.45 5.45
N PRO A 127 -8.24 -4.72 5.03
CA PRO A 127 -8.41 -3.45 4.35
C PRO A 127 -9.32 -3.59 3.12
N ARG A 128 -10.19 -2.60 2.90
CA ARG A 128 -11.04 -2.58 1.72
C ARG A 128 -10.19 -2.44 0.46
N MET A 129 -10.43 -3.31 -0.51
CA MET A 129 -9.73 -3.30 -1.79
C MET A 129 -10.53 -2.55 -2.85
N PHE A 130 -9.83 -1.71 -3.61
CA PHE A 130 -10.39 -1.02 -4.77
C PHE A 130 -9.57 -1.38 -5.99
N TYR A 131 -10.18 -2.11 -6.93
CA TYR A 131 -9.55 -2.44 -8.19
C TYR A 131 -9.70 -1.28 -9.17
N VAL A 132 -8.58 -0.88 -9.75
CA VAL A 132 -8.51 0.23 -10.70
C VAL A 132 -7.83 -0.24 -11.98
N THR A 133 -8.34 0.22 -13.11
CA THR A 133 -7.73 -0.04 -14.43
C THR A 133 -8.11 1.09 -15.39
N ASP A 134 -7.36 1.24 -16.48
CA ASP A 134 -7.72 2.18 -17.53
C ASP A 134 -8.62 1.52 -18.60
N PHE A 135 -9.26 2.33 -19.43
CA PHE A 135 -10.17 1.86 -20.46
C PHE A 135 -9.49 1.01 -21.54
N ASN A 136 -8.22 1.29 -21.86
CA ASN A 136 -7.48 0.53 -22.87
C ASN A 136 -7.22 -0.89 -22.38
N ASN A 137 -6.90 -1.07 -21.10
CA ASN A 137 -6.74 -2.38 -20.48
C ASN A 137 -8.07 -3.14 -20.40
N LEU A 138 -9.18 -2.47 -20.05
CA LEU A 138 -10.51 -3.11 -20.03
C LEU A 138 -10.87 -3.73 -21.38
N THR A 139 -10.70 -2.96 -22.45
CA THR A 139 -11.01 -3.42 -23.82
C THR A 139 -10.05 -4.48 -24.30
N ARG A 140 -8.74 -4.28 -24.08
CA ARG A 140 -7.69 -5.21 -24.52
C ARG A 140 -7.85 -6.61 -23.92
N TYR A 141 -8.25 -6.70 -22.66
CA TYR A 141 -8.37 -7.97 -21.95
C TYR A 141 -9.80 -8.53 -21.93
N GLY A 142 -10.73 -7.94 -22.70
CA GLY A 142 -12.11 -8.44 -22.78
C GLY A 142 -12.87 -8.34 -21.46
N LEU A 143 -12.49 -7.40 -20.60
CA LEU A 143 -13.12 -7.21 -19.28
C LEU A 143 -14.38 -6.34 -19.36
N SER A 144 -14.84 -5.93 -20.55
CA SER A 144 -16.00 -5.04 -20.71
C SER A 144 -17.33 -5.56 -20.14
N GLU A 145 -17.41 -6.83 -19.75
CA GLU A 145 -18.62 -7.48 -19.23
C GLU A 145 -18.88 -7.24 -17.74
N PHE A 146 -17.89 -6.75 -16.96
CA PHE A 146 -18.13 -6.45 -15.54
C PHE A 146 -18.88 -5.12 -15.34
N ASN A 147 -19.54 -4.98 -14.19
CA ASN A 147 -20.15 -3.73 -13.78
C ASN A 147 -19.07 -2.73 -13.32
N TYR A 148 -18.92 -1.64 -14.07
CA TYR A 148 -17.96 -0.58 -13.75
C TYR A 148 -18.67 0.69 -13.30
N LYS A 149 -18.11 1.37 -12.30
CA LYS A 149 -18.43 2.79 -12.09
C LYS A 149 -17.32 3.63 -12.68
N PHE A 150 -17.69 4.35 -13.72
CA PHE A 150 -16.83 5.34 -14.32
C PHE A 150 -16.81 6.56 -13.42
N THR A 151 -15.62 6.93 -12.94
CA THR A 151 -15.38 8.28 -12.43
C THR A 151 -14.24 8.87 -13.21
N LYS A 152 -14.30 10.18 -13.46
CA LYS A 152 -13.22 10.91 -14.10
C LYS A 152 -12.72 11.92 -13.09
N THR A 153 -11.57 11.65 -12.51
CA THR A 153 -10.88 12.61 -11.63
C THR A 153 -9.64 13.10 -12.34
N ILE A 154 -9.50 14.43 -12.44
CA ILE A 154 -8.22 15.04 -12.80
C ILE A 154 -7.45 15.17 -11.50
N LEU A 155 -6.44 14.32 -11.31
CA LEU A 155 -5.50 14.49 -10.20
C LEU A 155 -4.64 15.72 -10.51
N LYS A 156 -4.77 16.76 -9.68
CA LYS A 156 -3.82 17.88 -9.63
C LYS A 156 -3.07 17.72 -8.31
N GLU A 157 -1.88 17.15 -8.33
CA GLU A 157 -1.07 17.07 -7.10
C GLU A 157 -0.36 18.40 -6.82
N ALA A 158 -0.17 18.66 -5.53
CA ALA A 158 0.57 19.81 -5.03
C ALA A 158 2.04 19.71 -5.45
N THR A 159 2.57 20.83 -5.94
CA THR A 159 3.92 21.00 -6.46
C THR A 159 5.00 20.59 -5.46
N ASP A 160 5.59 19.41 -5.64
CA ASP A 160 6.96 19.10 -5.20
C ASP A 160 7.67 18.39 -6.37
N ASP A 161 8.86 18.86 -6.72
CA ASP A 161 9.54 18.66 -8.01
C ASP A 161 10.02 17.20 -8.26
N ARG A 162 9.66 16.24 -7.39
CA ARG A 162 10.12 14.84 -7.46
C ARG A 162 9.06 13.84 -7.92
N THR A 163 7.79 14.25 -8.00
CA THR A 163 6.68 13.40 -8.48
C THR A 163 5.80 14.15 -9.48
N ASN A 164 6.44 14.84 -10.42
CA ASN A 164 5.75 15.61 -11.45
C ASN A 164 5.07 14.68 -12.46
N LEU A 165 3.90 14.17 -12.09
CA LEU A 165 2.97 13.48 -12.99
C LEU A 165 1.91 14.51 -13.41
N ASN A 166 2.27 15.41 -14.32
CA ASN A 166 1.31 16.25 -15.06
C ASN A 166 0.54 15.40 -16.08
N GLU A 167 -0.04 14.28 -15.64
CA GLU A 167 -0.75 13.33 -16.48
C GLU A 167 -2.23 13.31 -16.12
N GLU A 168 -3.10 13.43 -17.14
CA GLU A 168 -4.54 13.23 -16.97
C GLU A 168 -4.81 11.72 -16.81
N PHE A 169 -4.91 11.25 -15.56
CA PHE A 169 -5.30 9.87 -15.31
C PHE A 169 -6.82 9.71 -15.41
N ARG A 170 -7.27 9.01 -16.46
CA ARG A 170 -8.64 8.46 -16.49
C ARG A 170 -8.65 7.11 -15.79
N VAL A 171 -8.93 7.12 -14.49
CA VAL A 171 -8.98 5.90 -13.68
C VAL A 171 -10.41 5.34 -13.72
N THR A 172 -10.58 4.11 -14.21
CA THR A 172 -11.85 3.38 -14.12
C THR A 172 -11.84 2.54 -12.85
N PHE A 173 -12.86 2.69 -12.00
CA PHE A 173 -13.01 1.88 -10.80
C PHE A 173 -13.89 0.67 -11.12
N CYS A 174 -13.40 -0.52 -10.82
CA CYS A 174 -14.27 -1.68 -10.68
C CYS A 174 -14.86 -1.63 -9.27
N LEU A 175 -16.16 -1.38 -9.19
CA LEU A 175 -16.92 -1.58 -7.96
C LEU A 175 -17.73 -2.85 -8.17
N ASP A 176 -17.21 -3.98 -7.68
CA ASP A 176 -18.02 -4.87 -6.84
C ASP A 176 -17.20 -6.02 -6.24
N PHE A 177 -17.43 -6.24 -4.95
CA PHE A 177 -17.88 -7.53 -4.41
C PHE A 177 -18.93 -7.20 -3.35
N ILE A 178 -20.21 -7.37 -3.69
CA ILE A 178 -21.20 -7.79 -2.70
C ILE A 178 -20.87 -9.26 -2.44
N LEU A 179 -20.37 -9.56 -1.25
CA LEU A 179 -20.50 -10.87 -0.63
C LEU A 179 -21.50 -10.73 0.51
#